data_AF-A0A7S0Y7V5-F1
#
_entry.id   AF-A0A7S0Y7V5-F1
#
_cell.length_a   1.000
_cell.length_b   1.000
_cell.length_c   1.000
_cell.angle_alpha   90.00
_cell.angle_beta   90.00
_cell.angle_gamma   90.00
#
_symmetry.space_group_name_H-M   'P 1'
#
loop_
_entity.id
_entity.type
_entity.pdbx_description
1 polymer ?
#
loop_
_entity_poly.entity_id
_entity_poly.type
_entity_poly.pdbx_seq_one_letter_code
_entity_poly.pdbx_strand_id
1 'polypeptide(L)'
;EWWEGGDESRWCGATWKRVGAPLWRYRGGLYLSYNRNETRYWDFVQLPIELSTSEEGSREVFVLPPAYGESLWTHVFAPFFQGSCFLLACIVARLGDRFKLLPPSNLVLAAGSLLAAFFNFIGVFYAASSGLAHLAVEQALKGGSTMILFATFYWQGPRFVYGLWAYSVADAVTWGIMCYWLFHDAFARLAIASLLTLCHALPISLLRIYHLRHSKLLLRGDQVQYDALWESLCRSEDGLACIQHLRKVVEMIGLDKDNYCRQLNRQRADRLSAPLKEQYISMAHTQPIHHIFWDIRHWCMPNRPDKESGVSSFNQLFTASSVANLLLCDLVQSWAHRCEGMFMVEDGEDGSSDARFMKWVDILRHRPEYIPRVRRCTMKRHSRAMEKLLRSYGNNPSHLLDVARGCIVFESLAQLTNCLGVMITDSNVRVERIKNRLDIEYDSDESAGYRDVCINLRVINKTAQALGAELHVCEVQLLTLEFAKLKTADGHKRYVQSRNDRGT
;
A
#
# COMPACT_ATOMS: atom_id res chain seq x y z
N GLU A 1 -42.77 -60.11 -52.49
CA GLU A 1 -41.64 -59.79 -53.39
C GLU A 1 -40.76 -58.78 -52.71
N TRP A 2 -39.45 -58.91 -52.92
CA TRP A 2 -38.39 -58.59 -51.96
C TRP A 2 -38.26 -57.10 -51.61
N TRP A 3 -38.27 -56.82 -50.31
CA TRP A 3 -37.85 -55.54 -49.73
C TRP A 3 -37.32 -55.81 -48.32
N GLU A 4 -36.00 -55.76 -48.14
CA GLU A 4 -35.36 -55.65 -46.84
C GLU A 4 -33.92 -55.13 -47.00
N GLY A 5 -33.61 -54.08 -46.23
CA GLY A 5 -32.26 -53.85 -45.71
C GLY A 5 -31.37 -52.86 -46.47
N GLY A 6 -30.88 -51.87 -45.73
CA GLY A 6 -29.62 -51.20 -46.08
C GLY A 6 -29.55 -49.73 -45.69
N ASP A 7 -29.59 -49.45 -44.38
CA ASP A 7 -29.27 -48.11 -43.87
C ASP A 7 -27.75 -48.00 -43.61
N GLU A 8 -27.23 -46.83 -43.94
CA GLU A 8 -25.82 -46.48 -43.94
C GLU A 8 -25.28 -46.27 -42.52
N SER A 9 -24.09 -46.78 -42.21
CA SER A 9 -23.03 -45.95 -41.63
C SER A 9 -21.71 -46.70 -41.44
N ARG A 10 -20.67 -46.02 -41.91
CA ARG A 10 -19.24 -46.34 -41.83
C ARG A 10 -18.79 -46.45 -40.37
N TRP A 11 -17.98 -47.47 -40.06
CA TRP A 11 -17.00 -47.37 -38.97
C TRP A 11 -15.62 -47.85 -39.43
N CYS A 12 -14.63 -47.01 -39.08
CA CYS A 12 -13.22 -47.11 -39.38
C CYS A 12 -12.59 -48.38 -38.79
N GLY A 13 -11.60 -48.88 -39.52
CA GLY A 13 -10.90 -50.12 -39.22
C GLY A 13 -10.17 -50.14 -37.88
N ALA A 14 -10.31 -51.27 -37.20
CA ALA A 14 -9.30 -51.80 -36.29
C ALA A 14 -9.09 -53.27 -36.67
N THR A 15 -7.87 -53.60 -37.08
CA THR A 15 -7.44 -54.97 -37.38
C THR A 15 -7.21 -55.74 -36.09
N TRP A 16 -7.87 -56.88 -35.94
CA TRP A 16 -7.69 -57.78 -34.80
C TRP A 16 -6.55 -58.76 -35.09
N LYS A 17 -5.53 -58.79 -34.23
CA LYS A 17 -4.49 -59.82 -34.26
C LYS A 17 -4.62 -60.68 -33.01
N ARG A 18 -4.96 -61.96 -33.21
CA ARG A 18 -5.00 -62.98 -32.15
C ARG A 18 -3.56 -63.38 -31.83
N VAL A 19 -3.06 -63.04 -30.65
CA VAL A 19 -1.78 -63.57 -30.13
C VAL A 19 -2.11 -64.47 -28.95
N GLY A 20 -1.75 -65.75 -29.07
CA GLY A 20 -1.97 -66.75 -28.04
C GLY A 20 -0.91 -66.72 -26.94
N ALA A 21 -1.39 -66.92 -25.70
CA ALA A 21 -0.70 -67.46 -24.53
C ALA A 21 0.35 -66.58 -23.79
N PRO A 22 0.55 -66.80 -22.47
CA PRO A 22 0.67 -65.70 -21.52
C PRO A 22 2.05 -65.54 -20.88
N LEU A 23 2.37 -64.30 -20.49
CA LEU A 23 3.42 -63.97 -19.51
C LEU A 23 2.84 -62.94 -18.54
N TRP A 24 2.47 -63.40 -17.34
CA TRP A 24 1.89 -62.55 -16.30
C TRP A 24 2.99 -61.85 -15.51
N ARG A 25 2.93 -60.51 -15.46
CA ARG A 25 3.58 -59.71 -14.42
C ARG A 25 2.63 -58.57 -14.04
N TYR A 26 2.04 -58.63 -12.86
CA TYR A 26 1.02 -57.68 -12.40
C TYR A 26 1.62 -56.58 -11.51
N ARG A 27 1.20 -55.32 -11.74
CA ARG A 27 1.25 -54.22 -10.77
C ARG A 27 -0.18 -53.68 -10.66
N GLY A 28 -0.68 -53.55 -9.44
CA GLY A 28 -2.10 -53.28 -9.15
C GLY A 28 -2.62 -51.98 -9.76
N GLY A 29 -3.85 -52.05 -10.28
CA GLY A 29 -4.66 -50.92 -10.71
C GLY A 29 -6.02 -50.93 -10.00
N LEU A 30 -6.66 -49.77 -9.92
CA LEU A 30 -8.03 -49.58 -9.41
C LEU A 30 -9.05 -49.86 -10.53
N TYR A 31 -10.12 -50.58 -10.22
CA TYR A 31 -11.18 -50.93 -11.19
C TYR A 31 -12.51 -50.28 -10.82
N LEU A 32 -13.22 -49.80 -11.83
CA LEU A 32 -14.64 -49.42 -11.74
C LEU A 32 -15.45 -50.48 -12.48
N SER A 33 -16.40 -51.10 -11.78
CA SER A 33 -17.33 -52.07 -12.35
C SER A 33 -18.72 -51.46 -12.44
N TYR A 34 -19.39 -51.66 -13.59
CA TYR A 34 -20.77 -51.24 -13.81
C TYR A 34 -21.64 -52.48 -13.97
N ASN A 35 -22.57 -52.71 -13.03
CA ASN A 35 -23.52 -53.81 -13.11
C ASN A 35 -24.85 -53.29 -13.66
N ARG A 36 -25.33 -53.88 -14.76
CA ARG A 36 -26.46 -53.36 -15.54
C ARG A 36 -27.83 -53.71 -14.98
N ASN A 37 -27.92 -54.59 -13.98
CA ASN A 37 -29.19 -55.20 -13.58
C ASN A 37 -29.77 -54.74 -12.24
N GLU A 38 -29.09 -53.91 -11.43
CA GLU A 38 -29.68 -53.38 -10.19
C GLU A 38 -29.24 -51.93 -9.94
N THR A 39 -30.07 -51.21 -9.18
CA THR A 39 -30.10 -49.75 -8.93
C THR A 39 -28.76 -49.02 -8.77
N ARG A 40 -28.73 -47.79 -9.32
CA ARG A 40 -27.60 -46.85 -9.44
C ARG A 40 -26.85 -46.57 -8.12
N TYR A 41 -25.67 -47.16 -7.93
CA TYR A 41 -24.58 -46.61 -7.10
C TYR A 41 -23.22 -47.00 -7.69
N TRP A 42 -22.20 -46.15 -7.48
CA TRP A 42 -20.81 -46.42 -7.78
C TRP A 42 -20.08 -46.72 -6.46
N ASP A 43 -19.47 -47.89 -6.34
CA ASP A 43 -18.64 -48.26 -5.18
C ASP A 43 -17.20 -48.54 -5.58
N PHE A 44 -16.26 -48.09 -4.75
CA PHE A 44 -14.85 -48.47 -4.83
C PHE A 44 -14.61 -49.70 -3.97
N VAL A 45 -14.32 -50.84 -4.59
CA VAL A 45 -14.05 -52.08 -3.87
C VAL A 45 -12.59 -52.48 -4.07
N GLN A 46 -11.87 -52.67 -2.96
CA GLN A 46 -10.56 -53.33 -2.94
C GLN A 46 -10.81 -54.82 -2.68
N LEU A 47 -10.86 -55.64 -3.74
CA LEU A 47 -11.11 -57.08 -3.61
C LEU A 47 -9.82 -57.83 -3.25
N PRO A 48 -9.81 -58.69 -2.21
CA PRO A 48 -8.88 -59.80 -2.12
C PRO A 48 -9.41 -60.91 -3.04
N ILE A 49 -8.58 -61.43 -3.94
CA ILE A 49 -9.01 -62.48 -4.88
C ILE A 49 -8.33 -63.80 -4.52
N GLU A 50 -9.11 -64.75 -3.99
CA GLU A 50 -8.95 -66.17 -4.30
C GLU A 50 -9.80 -66.47 -5.55
N LEU A 51 -9.19 -67.06 -6.58
CA LEU A 51 -9.87 -67.41 -7.83
C LEU A 51 -10.53 -68.79 -7.70
N SER A 52 -11.86 -68.84 -7.65
CA SER A 52 -12.62 -70.03 -8.05
C SER A 52 -13.13 -69.85 -9.48
N THR A 53 -12.76 -70.78 -10.35
CA THR A 53 -13.24 -70.86 -11.73
C THR A 53 -14.69 -71.36 -11.75
N SER A 54 -15.64 -70.53 -12.16
CA SER A 54 -16.89 -70.99 -12.74
C SER A 54 -17.15 -70.25 -14.04
N GLU A 55 -17.28 -71.02 -15.12
CA GLU A 55 -17.71 -70.55 -16.43
C GLU A 55 -19.15 -70.02 -16.36
N GLU A 56 -19.37 -68.89 -17.05
CA GLU A 56 -20.63 -68.30 -17.53
C GLU A 56 -20.90 -66.88 -17.01
N GLY A 57 -20.74 -65.91 -17.93
CA GLY A 57 -21.10 -64.51 -17.76
C GLY A 57 -19.99 -63.56 -18.19
N SER A 58 -19.98 -63.18 -19.47
CA SER A 58 -19.07 -62.16 -20.00
C SER A 58 -19.35 -60.79 -19.36
N ARG A 59 -18.59 -60.41 -18.34
CA ARG A 59 -18.49 -59.02 -17.86
C ARG A 59 -17.39 -58.32 -18.65
N GLU A 60 -17.77 -57.32 -19.45
CA GLU A 60 -16.82 -56.37 -20.02
C GLU A 60 -16.27 -55.47 -18.90
N VAL A 61 -14.98 -55.63 -18.57
CA VAL A 61 -14.27 -54.73 -17.65
C VAL A 61 -13.47 -53.75 -18.51
N PHE A 62 -13.87 -52.47 -18.47
CA PHE A 62 -13.13 -51.39 -19.10
C PHE A 62 -11.92 -51.05 -18.22
N VAL A 63 -10.73 -51.45 -18.66
CA VAL A 63 -9.46 -51.05 -18.04
C VAL A 63 -8.92 -49.86 -18.83
N LEU A 64 -9.02 -48.66 -18.28
CA LEU A 64 -8.32 -47.50 -18.83
C LEU A 64 -6.81 -47.70 -18.63
N PRO A 65 -5.97 -47.48 -19.66
CA PRO A 65 -4.52 -47.54 -19.50
C PRO A 65 -4.06 -46.54 -18.41
N PRO A 66 -3.06 -46.88 -17.58
CA PRO A 66 -2.52 -45.96 -16.54
C PRO A 66 -2.13 -44.58 -17.10
N ALA A 67 -1.64 -44.56 -18.35
CA ALA A 67 -1.28 -43.34 -19.08
C ALA A 67 -2.46 -42.36 -19.29
N TYR A 68 -3.71 -42.85 -19.32
CA TYR A 68 -4.89 -42.00 -19.46
C TYR A 68 -5.27 -41.30 -18.14
N GLY A 69 -5.07 -41.97 -17.00
CA GLY A 69 -5.29 -41.36 -15.68
C GLY A 69 -4.26 -40.27 -15.36
N GLU A 70 -2.99 -40.51 -15.69
CA GLU A 70 -1.90 -39.54 -15.52
C GLU A 70 -2.06 -38.30 -16.43
N SER A 71 -2.50 -38.51 -17.68
CA SER A 71 -2.85 -37.45 -18.62
C SER A 71 -4.02 -36.59 -18.13
N LEU A 72 -5.10 -37.20 -17.61
CA LEU A 72 -6.25 -36.46 -17.08
C LEU A 72 -5.87 -35.62 -15.86
N TRP A 73 -5.06 -36.16 -14.94
CA TRP A 73 -4.66 -35.42 -13.75
C TRP A 73 -3.79 -34.21 -14.09
N THR A 74 -2.78 -34.40 -14.94
CA THR A 74 -1.80 -33.36 -15.30
C THR A 74 -2.35 -32.32 -16.28
N HIS A 75 -3.17 -32.72 -17.25
CA HIS A 75 -3.65 -31.82 -18.30
C HIS A 75 -5.04 -31.23 -18.05
N VAL A 76 -5.84 -31.82 -17.16
CA VAL A 76 -7.22 -31.38 -16.91
C VAL A 76 -7.42 -30.94 -15.47
N PHE A 77 -7.14 -31.81 -14.49
CA PHE A 77 -7.48 -31.51 -13.10
C PHE A 77 -6.54 -30.48 -12.45
N ALA A 78 -5.23 -30.59 -12.63
CA ALA A 78 -4.28 -29.65 -12.03
C ALA A 78 -4.45 -28.20 -12.55
N PRO A 79 -4.57 -27.93 -13.86
CA PRO A 79 -4.83 -26.58 -14.36
C PRO A 79 -6.20 -26.03 -13.93
N PHE A 80 -7.22 -26.89 -13.89
CA PHE A 80 -8.56 -26.50 -13.43
C PHE A 80 -8.58 -26.13 -11.95
N PHE A 81 -7.90 -26.91 -11.10
CA PHE A 81 -7.78 -26.63 -9.67
C PHE A 81 -6.99 -25.35 -9.41
N GLN A 82 -5.88 -25.14 -10.13
CA GLN A 82 -5.07 -23.92 -10.06
C GLN A 82 -5.86 -22.68 -10.51
N GLY A 83 -6.57 -22.76 -11.63
CA GLY A 83 -7.44 -21.69 -12.12
C GLY A 83 -8.57 -21.36 -11.15
N SER A 84 -9.18 -22.38 -10.54
CA SER A 84 -10.24 -22.24 -9.54
C SER A 84 -9.74 -21.58 -8.26
N CYS A 85 -8.55 -21.96 -7.77
CA CYS A 85 -7.93 -21.34 -6.60
C CYS A 85 -7.55 -19.87 -6.85
N PHE A 86 -7.05 -19.56 -8.05
CA PHE A 86 -6.72 -18.18 -8.44
C PHE A 86 -7.98 -17.32 -8.57
N LEU A 87 -9.04 -17.83 -9.21
CA LEU A 87 -10.32 -17.14 -9.35
C LEU A 87 -10.94 -16.88 -7.96
N LEU A 88 -10.91 -17.86 -7.07
CA LEU A 88 -11.39 -17.72 -5.69
C LEU A 88 -10.57 -16.68 -4.93
N ALA A 89 -9.24 -16.68 -5.05
CA ALA A 89 -8.37 -15.66 -4.47
C ALA A 89 -8.70 -14.24 -4.99
N CYS A 90 -8.97 -14.10 -6.30
CA CYS A 90 -9.39 -12.82 -6.91
C CYS A 90 -10.75 -12.36 -6.39
N ILE A 91 -11.72 -13.27 -6.25
CA ILE A 91 -13.05 -12.98 -5.73
C ILE A 91 -12.96 -12.57 -4.26
N VAL A 92 -12.22 -13.31 -3.43
CA VAL A 92 -12.01 -13.01 -2.01
C VAL A 92 -11.29 -11.67 -1.84
N ALA A 93 -10.28 -11.38 -2.66
CA ALA A 93 -9.57 -10.10 -2.66
C ALA A 93 -10.52 -8.93 -3.00
N ARG A 94 -11.35 -9.08 -4.02
CA ARG A 94 -12.30 -8.05 -4.48
C ARG A 94 -13.46 -7.84 -3.51
N LEU A 95 -13.93 -8.90 -2.84
CA LEU A 95 -14.91 -8.80 -1.76
C LEU A 95 -14.28 -8.19 -0.50
N GLY A 96 -13.05 -8.55 -0.17
CA GLY A 96 -12.28 -7.97 0.93
C GLY A 96 -12.11 -6.45 0.81
N ASP A 97 -11.77 -5.94 -0.38
CA ASP A 97 -11.66 -4.50 -0.64
C ASP A 97 -13.02 -3.78 -0.54
N ARG A 98 -14.11 -4.43 -0.93
CA ARG A 98 -15.46 -3.87 -0.81
C ARG A 98 -15.94 -3.77 0.64
N PHE A 99 -15.55 -4.72 1.49
CA PHE A 99 -16.03 -4.82 2.87
C PHE A 99 -15.01 -4.40 3.93
N LYS A 100 -13.76 -4.06 3.56
CA LYS A 100 -12.66 -3.70 4.46
C LYS A 100 -12.36 -4.74 5.56
N LEU A 101 -12.74 -6.00 5.35
CA LEU A 101 -12.73 -7.06 6.38
C LEU A 101 -11.50 -7.98 6.32
N LEU A 102 -10.63 -7.89 5.30
CA LEU A 102 -9.55 -8.84 5.04
C LEU A 102 -8.23 -8.12 4.71
N PRO A 103 -7.05 -8.78 4.82
CA PRO A 103 -5.77 -8.19 4.46
C PRO A 103 -5.82 -7.62 3.04
N PRO A 104 -5.01 -6.58 2.73
CA PRO A 104 -5.07 -5.90 1.44
C PRO A 104 -5.07 -6.94 0.32
N SER A 105 -6.01 -6.82 -0.61
CA SER A 105 -6.25 -7.73 -1.75
C SER A 105 -4.97 -8.28 -2.41
N ASN A 106 -3.92 -7.46 -2.45
CA ASN A 106 -2.58 -7.81 -2.92
C ASN A 106 -1.90 -8.95 -2.14
N LEU A 107 -2.09 -9.07 -0.82
CA LEU A 107 -1.53 -10.15 0.00
C LEU A 107 -2.21 -11.50 -0.32
N VAL A 108 -3.51 -11.50 -0.56
CA VAL A 108 -4.26 -12.70 -0.95
C VAL A 108 -3.83 -13.15 -2.35
N LEU A 109 -3.67 -12.21 -3.29
CA LEU A 109 -3.15 -12.47 -4.63
C LEU A 109 -1.68 -12.92 -4.63
N ALA A 110 -0.86 -12.35 -3.74
CA ALA A 110 0.52 -12.76 -3.54
C ALA A 110 0.58 -14.17 -2.94
N ALA A 111 -0.15 -14.46 -1.86
CA ALA A 111 -0.21 -15.81 -1.29
C ALA A 111 -0.69 -16.86 -2.31
N GLY A 112 -1.71 -16.53 -3.12
CA GLY A 112 -2.19 -17.39 -4.20
C GLY A 112 -1.13 -17.66 -5.27
N SER A 113 -0.39 -16.62 -5.68
CA SER A 113 0.74 -16.75 -6.62
C SER A 113 1.89 -17.59 -6.04
N LEU A 114 2.23 -17.39 -4.76
CA LEU A 114 3.27 -18.18 -4.09
C LEU A 114 2.91 -19.68 -4.02
N LEU A 115 1.67 -19.99 -3.66
CA LEU A 115 1.14 -21.35 -3.64
C LEU A 115 1.17 -21.98 -5.03
N ALA A 116 0.71 -21.26 -6.04
CA ALA A 116 0.76 -21.74 -7.43
C ALA A 116 2.21 -21.99 -7.89
N ALA A 117 3.16 -21.10 -7.56
CA ALA A 117 4.57 -21.32 -7.85
C ALA A 117 5.15 -22.56 -7.15
N PHE A 118 4.78 -22.78 -5.88
CA PHE A 118 5.21 -23.94 -5.10
C PHE A 118 4.70 -25.25 -5.71
N PHE A 119 3.43 -25.32 -6.11
CA PHE A 119 2.87 -26.50 -6.76
C PHE A 119 3.49 -26.77 -8.15
N ASN A 120 3.76 -25.72 -8.92
CA ASN A 120 4.50 -25.85 -10.17
C ASN A 120 5.91 -26.44 -9.90
N PHE A 121 6.61 -25.99 -8.86
CA PHE A 121 7.92 -26.53 -8.48
C PHE A 121 7.87 -28.01 -8.08
N ILE A 122 6.84 -28.44 -7.36
CA ILE A 122 6.59 -29.86 -7.08
C ILE A 122 6.38 -30.65 -8.37
N GLY A 123 5.63 -30.07 -9.33
CA GLY A 123 5.42 -30.65 -10.66
C GLY A 123 6.72 -30.91 -11.42
N VAL A 124 7.74 -30.04 -11.26
CA VAL A 124 9.09 -30.22 -11.84
C VAL A 124 9.74 -31.49 -11.34
N PHE A 125 9.79 -31.67 -10.01
CA PHE A 125 10.44 -32.82 -9.40
C PHE A 125 9.74 -34.14 -9.78
N TYR A 126 8.41 -34.12 -9.85
CA TYR A 126 7.63 -35.28 -10.27
C TYR A 126 7.87 -35.65 -11.74
N ALA A 127 7.87 -34.66 -12.64
CA ALA A 127 8.14 -34.88 -14.05
C ALA A 127 9.59 -35.33 -14.32
N ALA A 128 10.56 -34.75 -13.62
CA ALA A 128 11.97 -35.11 -13.75
C ALA A 128 12.23 -36.54 -13.27
N SER A 129 11.62 -36.95 -12.15
CA SER A 129 11.73 -38.32 -11.62
C SER A 129 11.03 -39.37 -12.50
N SER A 130 10.06 -38.95 -13.33
CA SER A 130 9.34 -39.82 -14.27
C SER A 130 9.99 -39.91 -15.65
N GLY A 131 11.17 -39.30 -15.85
CA GLY A 131 11.85 -39.26 -17.16
C GLY A 131 11.19 -38.33 -18.19
N LEU A 132 10.21 -37.52 -17.78
CA LEU A 132 9.48 -36.58 -18.63
C LEU A 132 10.15 -35.20 -18.61
N ALA A 133 11.37 -35.13 -19.15
CA ALA A 133 12.19 -33.92 -19.13
C ALA A 133 11.47 -32.68 -19.68
N HIS A 134 10.63 -32.83 -20.72
CA HIS A 134 9.84 -31.75 -21.28
C HIS A 134 8.80 -31.18 -20.30
N LEU A 135 8.12 -32.05 -19.55
CA LEU A 135 7.11 -31.64 -18.56
C LEU A 135 7.76 -30.97 -17.34
N ALA A 136 8.97 -31.38 -16.98
CA ALA A 136 9.73 -30.77 -15.88
C ALA A 136 10.16 -29.34 -16.21
N VAL A 137 10.62 -29.10 -17.45
CA VAL A 137 10.96 -27.76 -17.94
C VAL A 137 9.72 -26.86 -17.97
N GLU A 138 8.59 -27.36 -18.47
CA GLU A 138 7.32 -26.60 -18.51
C GLU A 138 6.87 -26.17 -17.10
N GLN A 139 6.93 -27.07 -16.13
CA GLN A 139 6.53 -26.79 -14.75
C GLN A 139 7.50 -25.82 -14.05
N ALA A 140 8.80 -25.88 -14.35
CA ALA A 140 9.80 -25.00 -13.73
C ALA A 140 9.60 -23.56 -14.18
N LEU A 141 9.26 -23.39 -15.46
CA LEU A 141 8.97 -22.09 -16.06
C LEU A 141 7.65 -21.51 -15.56
N LYS A 142 6.60 -22.31 -15.42
CA LYS A 142 5.35 -21.88 -14.75
C LYS A 142 5.61 -21.47 -13.30
N GLY A 143 6.46 -22.19 -12.58
CA GLY A 143 6.90 -21.82 -11.22
C GLY A 143 7.64 -20.49 -11.19
N GLY A 144 8.58 -20.30 -12.11
CA GLY A 144 9.35 -19.06 -12.27
C GLY A 144 8.49 -17.86 -12.64
N SER A 145 7.59 -17.99 -13.61
CA SER A 145 6.69 -16.91 -14.01
C SER A 145 5.74 -16.53 -12.87
N THR A 146 5.18 -17.51 -12.16
CA THR A 146 4.32 -17.24 -11.00
C THR A 146 5.09 -16.60 -9.83
N MET A 147 6.37 -16.92 -9.64
CA MET A 147 7.26 -16.24 -8.67
C MET A 147 7.56 -14.79 -9.07
N ILE A 148 7.75 -14.51 -10.36
CA ILE A 148 7.90 -13.13 -10.82
C ILE A 148 6.58 -12.39 -10.60
N LEU A 149 5.43 -12.97 -10.99
CA LEU A 149 4.09 -12.43 -10.73
C LEU A 149 3.87 -12.10 -9.24
N PHE A 150 4.29 -13.00 -8.35
CA PHE A 150 4.31 -12.80 -6.91
C PHE A 150 5.17 -11.58 -6.51
N ALA A 151 6.41 -11.51 -6.99
CA ALA A 151 7.29 -10.37 -6.75
C ALA A 151 6.68 -9.05 -7.27
N THR A 152 5.93 -9.11 -8.38
CA THR A 152 5.21 -7.98 -8.93
C THR A 152 4.06 -7.52 -8.03
N PHE A 153 3.20 -8.44 -7.59
CA PHE A 153 2.08 -8.15 -6.69
C PHE A 153 2.53 -7.73 -5.30
N TYR A 154 3.70 -8.19 -4.88
CA TYR A 154 4.32 -7.82 -3.62
C TYR A 154 4.81 -6.36 -3.62
N TRP A 155 5.21 -5.82 -4.78
CA TRP A 155 5.60 -4.41 -4.90
C TRP A 155 4.38 -3.49 -4.94
N GLN A 156 4.05 -2.88 -3.81
CA GLN A 156 3.05 -1.82 -3.74
C GLN A 156 3.53 -0.52 -4.41
N GLY A 157 2.63 0.19 -5.09
CA GLY A 157 2.84 1.59 -5.50
C GLY A 157 3.14 1.82 -7.00
N PRO A 158 3.87 2.89 -7.36
CA PRO A 158 4.22 3.21 -8.76
C PRO A 158 4.99 2.09 -9.45
N ARG A 159 5.78 1.33 -8.68
CA ARG A 159 6.62 0.24 -9.18
C ARG A 159 5.84 -1.03 -9.55
N PHE A 160 4.61 -1.19 -9.07
CA PHE A 160 3.71 -2.28 -9.47
C PHE A 160 3.52 -2.34 -10.99
N VAL A 161 3.27 -1.19 -11.61
CA VAL A 161 3.01 -1.09 -13.06
C VAL A 161 4.25 -1.45 -13.87
N TYR A 162 5.42 -0.95 -13.46
CA TYR A 162 6.70 -1.29 -14.09
C TYR A 162 7.04 -2.76 -13.91
N GLY A 163 6.77 -3.32 -12.74
CA GLY A 163 6.91 -4.74 -12.49
C GLY A 163 6.01 -5.56 -13.41
N LEU A 164 4.74 -5.16 -13.58
CA LEU A 164 3.78 -5.91 -14.40
C LEU A 164 4.18 -5.90 -15.88
N TRP A 165 4.72 -4.77 -16.34
CA TRP A 165 5.32 -4.63 -17.65
C TRP A 165 6.57 -5.50 -17.80
N ALA A 166 7.52 -5.40 -16.87
CA ALA A 166 8.74 -6.20 -16.90
C ALA A 166 8.44 -7.70 -16.86
N TYR A 167 7.45 -8.11 -16.04
CA TYR A 167 6.94 -9.47 -16.02
C TYR A 167 6.36 -9.88 -17.37
N SER A 168 5.44 -9.09 -17.93
CA SER A 168 4.77 -9.43 -19.18
C SER A 168 5.76 -9.54 -20.34
N VAL A 169 6.79 -8.68 -20.36
CA VAL A 169 7.87 -8.72 -21.35
C VAL A 169 8.78 -9.93 -21.12
N ALA A 170 9.22 -10.19 -19.88
CA ALA A 170 10.07 -11.32 -19.55
C ALA A 170 9.36 -12.66 -19.85
N ASP A 171 8.11 -12.79 -19.44
CA ASP A 171 7.26 -13.96 -19.72
C ASP A 171 7.10 -14.14 -21.24
N ALA A 172 6.72 -13.09 -21.97
CA ALA A 172 6.61 -13.16 -23.44
C ALA A 172 7.92 -13.56 -24.13
N VAL A 173 9.08 -13.07 -23.67
CA VAL A 173 10.39 -13.39 -24.25
C VAL A 173 10.81 -14.82 -23.91
N THR A 174 10.78 -15.20 -22.63
CA THR A 174 11.19 -16.54 -22.18
C THR A 174 10.37 -17.62 -22.86
N TRP A 175 9.07 -17.41 -22.98
CA TRP A 175 8.21 -18.35 -23.65
C TRP A 175 8.26 -18.26 -25.17
N GLY A 176 8.47 -17.08 -25.76
CA GLY A 176 8.70 -16.94 -27.20
C GLY A 176 9.92 -17.74 -27.66
N ILE A 177 11.00 -17.72 -26.87
CA ILE A 177 12.18 -18.57 -27.09
C ILE A 177 11.79 -20.05 -26.97
N MET A 178 11.13 -20.46 -25.88
CA MET A 178 10.73 -21.87 -25.68
C MET A 178 9.84 -22.42 -26.80
N CYS A 179 8.83 -21.66 -27.22
CA CYS A 179 7.88 -22.09 -28.22
C CYS A 179 8.46 -22.10 -29.64
N TYR A 180 9.47 -21.26 -29.92
CA TYR A 180 10.28 -21.35 -31.15
C TYR A 180 11.05 -22.68 -31.24
N TRP A 181 11.48 -23.24 -30.11
CA TRP A 181 12.26 -24.47 -30.06
C TRP A 181 11.44 -25.75 -29.96
N LEU A 182 10.20 -25.73 -29.43
CA LEU A 182 9.50 -26.96 -29.03
C LEU A 182 8.17 -27.23 -29.77
N PHE A 183 7.28 -26.27 -29.99
CA PHE A 183 5.96 -26.54 -30.61
C PHE A 183 5.32 -25.28 -31.22
N HIS A 184 4.99 -25.34 -32.51
CA HIS A 184 4.35 -24.24 -33.25
C HIS A 184 2.94 -23.87 -32.73
N ASP A 185 2.16 -24.83 -32.21
CA ASP A 185 0.78 -24.60 -31.72
C ASP A 185 0.71 -24.04 -30.29
N ALA A 186 1.70 -24.38 -29.44
CA ALA A 186 1.79 -23.83 -28.09
C ALA A 186 2.18 -22.34 -28.12
N PHE A 187 2.98 -21.94 -29.13
CA PHE A 187 3.35 -20.54 -29.38
C PHE A 187 2.12 -19.64 -29.52
N ALA A 188 1.14 -20.07 -30.32
CA ALA A 188 -0.04 -19.26 -30.62
C ALA A 188 -0.88 -18.97 -29.36
N ARG A 189 -1.13 -19.99 -28.52
CA ARG A 189 -1.95 -19.84 -27.31
C ARG A 189 -1.30 -18.91 -26.29
N LEU A 190 0.01 -19.00 -26.14
CA LEU A 190 0.70 -18.19 -25.17
C LEU A 190 0.95 -16.76 -25.66
N ALA A 191 1.27 -16.58 -26.95
CA ALA A 191 1.29 -15.25 -27.56
C ALA A 191 -0.06 -14.54 -27.35
N ILE A 192 -1.18 -15.26 -27.51
CA ILE A 192 -2.51 -14.73 -27.19
C ILE A 192 -2.64 -14.37 -25.70
N ALA A 193 -2.21 -15.23 -24.77
CA ALA A 193 -2.30 -14.95 -23.33
C ALA A 193 -1.47 -13.73 -22.88
N SER A 194 -0.24 -13.59 -23.38
CA SER A 194 0.62 -12.43 -23.13
C SER A 194 0.05 -11.16 -23.75
N LEU A 195 -0.52 -11.27 -24.96
CA LEU A 195 -1.18 -10.15 -25.63
C LEU A 195 -2.43 -9.71 -24.86
N LEU A 196 -3.25 -10.64 -24.35
CA LEU A 196 -4.39 -10.34 -23.48
C LEU A 196 -3.95 -9.66 -22.18
N THR A 197 -2.87 -10.15 -21.56
CA THR A 197 -2.31 -9.53 -20.35
C THR A 197 -1.84 -8.11 -20.61
N LEU A 198 -1.14 -7.88 -21.71
CA LEU A 198 -0.71 -6.54 -22.15
C LEU A 198 -1.92 -5.66 -22.46
N CYS A 199 -2.93 -6.19 -23.15
CA CYS A 199 -4.19 -5.50 -23.45
C CYS A 199 -4.98 -5.12 -22.21
N HIS A 200 -4.82 -5.82 -21.08
CA HIS A 200 -5.41 -5.43 -19.79
C HIS A 200 -4.53 -4.46 -18.99
N ALA A 201 -3.22 -4.69 -18.96
CA ALA A 201 -2.26 -3.87 -18.21
C ALA A 201 -2.11 -2.46 -18.80
N LEU A 202 -2.14 -2.34 -20.12
CA LEU A 202 -1.97 -1.07 -20.83
C LEU A 202 -3.08 -0.07 -20.48
N PRO A 203 -4.39 -0.38 -20.59
CA PRO A 203 -5.46 0.53 -20.19
C PRO A 203 -5.37 0.97 -18.72
N ILE A 204 -5.03 0.07 -17.79
CA ILE A 204 -4.87 0.40 -16.36
C ILE A 204 -3.72 1.39 -16.17
N SER A 205 -2.60 1.15 -16.84
CA SER A 205 -1.42 2.02 -16.80
C SER A 205 -1.72 3.40 -17.40
N LEU A 206 -2.37 3.43 -18.56
CA LEU A 206 -2.78 4.65 -19.24
C LEU A 206 -3.80 5.43 -18.42
N LEU A 207 -4.78 4.76 -17.82
CA LEU A 207 -5.78 5.38 -16.95
C LEU A 207 -5.11 5.98 -15.70
N ARG A 208 -4.15 5.28 -15.10
CA ARG A 208 -3.37 5.83 -13.97
C ARG A 208 -2.55 7.04 -14.38
N ILE A 209 -1.84 6.98 -15.52
CA ILE A 209 -1.09 8.12 -16.06
C ILE A 209 -2.03 9.29 -16.34
N TYR A 210 -3.20 9.03 -16.92
CA TYR A 210 -4.25 10.01 -17.15
C TYR A 210 -4.69 10.68 -15.84
N HIS A 211 -5.03 9.91 -14.81
CA HIS A 211 -5.42 10.47 -13.51
C HIS A 211 -4.30 11.30 -12.88
N LEU A 212 -3.05 10.82 -12.88
CA LEU A 212 -1.92 11.58 -12.35
C LEU A 212 -1.68 12.88 -13.12
N ARG A 213 -1.79 12.87 -14.45
CA ARG A 213 -1.67 14.07 -15.28
C ARG A 213 -2.84 15.02 -15.04
N HIS A 214 -4.06 14.51 -15.00
CA HIS A 214 -5.26 15.30 -14.75
C HIS A 214 -5.20 15.98 -13.38
N SER A 215 -4.82 15.25 -12.33
CA SER A 215 -4.69 15.81 -10.98
C SER A 215 -3.52 16.78 -10.84
N LYS A 216 -2.46 16.66 -11.66
CA LYS A 216 -1.43 17.71 -11.76
C LYS A 216 -1.95 18.95 -12.49
N LEU A 217 -2.71 18.79 -13.57
CA LEU A 217 -3.31 19.91 -14.30
C LEU A 217 -4.29 20.71 -13.43
N LEU A 218 -5.11 20.02 -12.62
CA LEU A 218 -6.03 20.66 -11.68
C LEU A 218 -5.32 21.50 -10.61
N LEU A 219 -4.10 21.09 -10.20
CA LEU A 219 -3.30 21.83 -9.23
C LEU A 219 -2.46 22.94 -9.85
N ARG A 220 -2.21 22.89 -11.16
CA ARG A 220 -1.33 23.86 -11.82
C ARG A 220 -1.84 25.29 -11.67
N GLY A 221 -3.16 25.50 -11.69
CA GLY A 221 -3.76 26.81 -11.44
C GLY A 221 -3.44 27.35 -10.04
N ASP A 222 -3.61 26.52 -9.01
CA ASP A 222 -3.31 26.87 -7.63
C ASP A 222 -1.80 27.10 -7.43
N GLN A 223 -0.98 26.23 -8.02
CA GLN A 223 0.48 26.31 -7.94
C GLN A 223 1.01 27.61 -8.56
N VAL A 224 0.49 28.02 -9.73
CA VAL A 224 0.91 29.29 -10.36
C VAL A 224 0.60 30.49 -9.46
N GLN A 225 -0.53 30.50 -8.75
CA GLN A 225 -0.87 31.59 -7.82
C GLN A 225 0.09 31.62 -6.62
N TYR A 226 0.41 30.45 -6.06
CA TYR A 226 1.37 30.34 -4.98
C TYR A 226 2.80 30.72 -5.40
N ASP A 227 3.24 30.28 -6.58
CA ASP A 227 4.56 30.56 -7.11
C ASP A 227 4.71 32.06 -7.46
N ALA A 228 3.68 32.68 -8.04
CA ALA A 228 3.67 34.13 -8.29
C ALA A 228 3.79 34.94 -7.00
N LEU A 229 3.08 34.53 -5.93
CA LEU A 229 3.20 35.14 -4.61
C LEU A 229 4.60 34.95 -4.02
N TRP A 230 5.14 33.74 -4.13
CA TRP A 230 6.49 33.43 -3.67
C TRP A 230 7.56 34.25 -4.40
N GLU A 231 7.47 34.38 -5.72
CA GLU A 231 8.36 35.22 -6.50
C GLU A 231 8.25 36.70 -6.12
N SER A 232 7.05 37.20 -5.85
CA SER A 232 6.84 38.57 -5.37
C SER A 232 7.56 38.81 -4.04
N LEU A 233 7.45 37.86 -3.10
CA LEU A 233 8.17 37.92 -1.82
C LEU A 233 9.69 37.87 -1.99
N CYS A 234 10.20 37.02 -2.89
CA CYS A 234 11.64 36.90 -3.16
C CYS A 234 12.22 38.11 -3.91
N ARG A 235 11.40 38.82 -4.70
CA ARG A 235 11.82 40.04 -5.43
C ARG A 235 11.94 41.27 -4.51
N SER A 236 11.20 41.29 -3.41
CA SER A 236 11.33 42.33 -2.40
C SER A 236 12.61 42.12 -1.58
N GLU A 237 13.42 43.17 -1.42
CA GLU A 237 14.64 43.12 -0.59
C GLU A 237 14.32 42.76 0.86
N ASP A 238 13.27 43.36 1.44
CA ASP A 238 12.79 43.05 2.79
C ASP A 238 12.31 41.60 2.92
N GLY A 239 11.59 41.11 1.90
CA GLY A 239 11.09 39.73 1.86
C GLY A 239 12.23 38.72 1.83
N LEU A 240 13.22 38.95 0.95
CA LEU A 240 14.41 38.11 0.84
C LEU A 240 15.25 38.12 2.12
N ALA A 241 15.45 39.30 2.72
CA ALA A 241 16.16 39.45 3.99
C ALA A 241 15.45 38.67 5.12
N CYS A 242 14.11 38.74 5.18
CA CYS A 242 13.32 37.96 6.15
C CYS A 242 13.44 36.45 5.91
N ILE A 243 13.39 35.99 4.67
CA ILE A 243 13.54 34.56 4.32
C ILE A 243 14.92 34.04 4.74
N GLN A 244 15.98 34.80 4.46
CA GLN A 244 17.35 34.44 4.86
C GLN A 244 17.51 34.46 6.39
N HIS A 245 16.90 35.43 7.07
CA HIS A 245 16.91 35.49 8.52
C HIS A 245 16.17 34.29 9.13
N LEU A 246 14.99 33.95 8.60
CA LEU A 246 14.20 32.79 9.01
C LEU A 246 15.00 31.50 8.84
N ARG A 247 15.70 31.32 7.71
CA ARG A 247 16.59 30.18 7.47
C ARG A 247 17.68 30.09 8.54
N LYS A 248 18.39 31.19 8.83
CA LYS A 248 19.43 31.24 9.87
C LYS A 248 18.87 30.89 11.25
N VAL A 249 17.69 31.40 11.61
CA VAL A 249 17.01 31.05 12.87
C VAL A 249 16.75 29.56 12.93
N VAL A 250 16.22 28.94 11.87
CA VAL A 250 15.97 27.50 11.82
C VAL A 250 17.26 26.67 11.92
N GLU A 251 18.31 27.07 11.21
CA GLU A 251 19.63 26.43 11.24
C GLU A 251 20.27 26.51 12.64
N MET A 252 20.18 27.66 13.32
CA MET A 252 20.71 27.86 14.66
C MET A 252 20.08 26.94 15.71
N ILE A 253 18.79 26.60 15.57
CA ILE A 253 18.12 25.68 16.50
C ILE A 253 18.62 24.25 16.31
N GLY A 254 19.20 23.92 15.14
CA GLY A 254 19.79 22.61 14.86
C GLY A 254 18.76 21.48 14.72
N LEU A 255 17.46 21.79 14.62
CA LEU A 255 16.37 20.83 14.48
C LEU A 255 16.09 20.48 13.01
N ASP A 256 17.16 20.27 12.23
CA ASP A 256 17.04 19.78 10.87
C ASP A 256 16.42 18.37 10.85
N LYS A 257 15.73 18.04 9.75
CA LYS A 257 15.03 16.79 9.47
C LYS A 257 15.89 15.56 9.78
N ASP A 258 17.18 15.63 9.41
CA ASP A 258 18.14 14.56 9.63
C ASP A 258 18.56 14.46 11.10
N ASN A 259 18.67 15.59 11.79
CA ASN A 259 18.97 15.63 13.21
C ASN A 259 17.80 15.11 14.05
N TYR A 260 16.55 15.35 13.67
CA TYR A 260 15.40 14.80 14.40
C TYR A 260 15.42 13.27 14.41
N CYS A 261 15.57 12.63 13.25
CA CYS A 261 15.66 11.18 13.17
C CYS A 261 16.85 10.63 13.97
N ARG A 262 18.02 11.29 13.87
CA ARG A 262 19.22 10.91 14.64
C ARG A 262 19.04 11.14 16.14
N GLN A 263 18.41 12.23 16.56
CA GLN A 263 18.19 12.60 17.96
C GLN A 263 17.15 11.69 18.60
N LEU A 264 16.09 11.33 17.87
CA LEU A 264 15.12 10.31 18.29
C LEU A 264 15.83 8.96 18.48
N ASN A 265 16.67 8.57 17.52
CA ASN A 265 17.47 7.34 17.61
C ASN A 265 18.50 7.38 18.75
N ARG A 266 19.13 8.52 19.03
CA ARG A 266 20.06 8.70 20.17
C ARG A 266 19.32 8.66 21.50
N GLN A 267 18.19 9.36 21.65
CA GLN A 267 17.37 9.30 22.86
C GLN A 267 16.83 7.90 23.12
N ARG A 268 16.53 7.13 22.06
CA ARG A 268 16.22 5.70 22.16
C ARG A 268 17.45 4.91 22.63
N ALA A 269 18.61 5.09 21.99
CA ALA A 269 19.85 4.39 22.35
C ALA A 269 20.36 4.70 23.77
N ASP A 270 20.20 5.93 24.26
CA ASP A 270 20.64 6.36 25.59
C ASP A 270 19.76 5.81 26.72
N ARG A 271 18.53 5.37 26.40
CA ARG A 271 17.57 4.81 27.36
C ARG A 271 17.54 3.28 27.37
N LEU A 272 18.15 2.65 26.36
CA LEU A 272 18.38 1.21 26.33
C LEU A 272 19.54 0.85 27.27
N SER A 273 19.40 -0.26 28.02
CA SER A 273 20.46 -0.77 28.89
C SER A 273 21.76 -1.02 28.10
N ALA A 274 22.93 -0.80 28.73
CA ALA A 274 24.26 -0.90 28.11
C ALA A 274 24.47 -2.03 27.07
N PRO A 275 24.05 -3.30 27.31
CA PRO A 275 24.23 -4.36 26.31
C PRO A 275 23.38 -4.19 25.03
N LEU A 276 22.23 -3.53 25.10
CA LEU A 276 21.39 -3.25 23.93
C LEU A 276 21.90 -2.03 23.13
N LYS A 277 22.63 -1.13 23.79
CA LYS A 277 23.19 0.08 23.20
C LYS A 277 24.30 -0.25 22.18
N GLU A 278 25.18 -1.20 22.51
CA GLU A 278 26.23 -1.68 21.58
C GLU A 278 25.64 -2.41 20.36
N GLN A 279 24.59 -3.19 20.55
CA GLN A 279 23.92 -3.92 19.46
C GLN A 279 23.19 -2.96 18.50
N TYR A 280 22.59 -1.89 19.02
CA TYR A 280 21.91 -0.88 18.19
C TYR A 280 22.89 0.01 17.41
N ILE A 281 24.01 0.41 18.03
CA ILE A 281 25.05 1.23 17.39
C ILE A 281 25.73 0.46 16.25
N SER A 282 26.01 -0.85 16.41
CA SER A 282 26.64 -1.65 15.35
C SER A 282 25.72 -1.82 14.12
N MET A 283 24.40 -1.86 14.32
CA MET A 283 23.42 -1.94 13.24
C MET A 283 23.24 -0.63 12.47
N ALA A 284 23.47 0.54 13.10
CA ALA A 284 23.28 1.83 12.46
C ALA A 284 24.37 2.19 11.43
N HIS A 285 25.52 1.52 11.46
CA HIS A 285 26.68 1.83 10.62
C HIS A 285 26.78 1.02 9.31
N THR A 286 25.81 0.15 9.00
CA THR A 286 25.80 -0.65 7.76
C THR A 286 24.60 -0.32 6.86
N GLN A 287 24.84 0.35 5.73
CA GLN A 287 23.85 0.57 4.64
C GLN A 287 24.58 0.49 3.29
N PRO A 288 24.01 -0.18 2.25
CA PRO A 288 22.79 0.30 1.55
C PRO A 288 21.67 -0.73 1.28
N ILE A 289 21.82 -2.01 1.65
CA ILE A 289 20.82 -3.06 1.32
C ILE A 289 19.67 -3.14 2.35
N HIS A 290 19.75 -2.36 3.45
CA HIS A 290 18.89 -2.57 4.61
C HIS A 290 17.47 -2.03 4.47
N HIS A 291 17.19 -1.10 3.55
CA HIS A 291 15.83 -0.56 3.37
C HIS A 291 14.82 -1.64 2.91
N ILE A 292 15.26 -2.56 2.05
CA ILE A 292 14.41 -3.65 1.54
C ILE A 292 14.08 -4.65 2.68
N PHE A 293 15.06 -5.00 3.51
CA PHE A 293 14.85 -5.90 4.65
C PHE A 293 14.10 -5.23 5.81
N TRP A 294 14.19 -3.90 5.95
CA TRP A 294 13.46 -3.15 6.97
C TRP A 294 11.94 -3.15 6.70
N ASP A 295 11.55 -2.98 5.44
CA ASP A 295 10.16 -3.04 4.99
C ASP A 295 9.58 -4.46 5.13
N ILE A 296 10.35 -5.51 4.75
CA ILE A 296 9.95 -6.92 4.92
C ILE A 296 9.81 -7.28 6.42
N ARG A 297 10.73 -6.82 7.27
CA ARG A 297 10.72 -7.12 8.72
C ARG A 297 9.59 -6.41 9.46
N HIS A 298 9.20 -5.20 9.05
CA HIS A 298 8.05 -4.49 9.64
C HIS A 298 6.70 -5.13 9.29
N TRP A 299 6.62 -5.83 8.16
CA TRP A 299 5.40 -6.50 7.71
C TRP A 299 5.22 -7.92 8.23
N CYS A 300 6.30 -8.70 8.37
CA CYS A 300 6.22 -10.12 8.71
C CYS A 300 6.36 -10.43 10.21
N MET A 301 6.76 -9.47 11.03
CA MET A 301 6.79 -9.63 12.49
C MET A 301 5.52 -9.01 13.08
N PRO A 302 4.65 -9.77 13.78
CA PRO A 302 3.60 -9.15 14.58
C PRO A 302 4.27 -8.16 15.53
N ASN A 303 3.86 -6.89 15.45
CA ASN A 303 4.37 -5.77 16.24
C ASN A 303 4.88 -6.28 17.59
N ARG A 304 6.21 -6.36 17.76
CA ARG A 304 6.74 -6.37 19.12
C ARG A 304 6.18 -5.08 19.71
N PRO A 305 5.46 -5.13 20.84
CA PRO A 305 5.05 -3.91 21.49
C PRO A 305 6.35 -3.17 21.78
N ASP A 306 6.61 -2.11 21.01
CA ASP A 306 7.60 -1.12 21.35
C ASP A 306 7.12 -0.57 22.69
N LYS A 307 7.59 -1.20 23.78
CA LYS A 307 7.27 -0.90 25.18
C LYS A 307 7.55 0.58 25.55
N GLU A 308 8.07 1.36 24.61
CA GLU A 308 8.60 2.69 24.80
C GLU A 308 7.83 3.78 24.02
N SER A 309 6.97 3.43 23.06
CA SER A 309 6.00 4.41 22.53
C SER A 309 4.81 4.44 23.47
N GLY A 310 4.75 5.44 24.35
CA GLY A 310 3.72 5.53 25.39
C GLY A 310 2.27 5.56 24.88
N VAL A 311 2.07 5.67 23.56
CA VAL A 311 0.78 5.63 22.88
C VAL A 311 0.58 4.25 22.26
N SER A 312 -0.09 3.35 22.99
CA SER A 312 -0.37 1.98 22.55
C SER A 312 -1.63 1.85 21.70
N SER A 313 -2.52 2.85 21.76
CA SER A 313 -3.78 2.84 21.03
C SER A 313 -4.15 4.19 20.44
N PHE A 314 -4.92 4.15 19.36
CA PHE A 314 -5.46 5.34 18.71
C PHE A 314 -6.40 6.15 19.62
N ASN A 315 -7.16 5.48 20.49
CA ASN A 315 -8.03 6.15 21.45
C ASN A 315 -7.21 6.91 22.51
N GLN A 316 -6.16 6.28 23.05
CA GLN A 316 -5.24 6.93 23.98
C GLN A 316 -4.62 8.19 23.35
N LEU A 317 -4.22 8.11 22.08
CA LEU A 317 -3.71 9.27 21.33
C LEU A 317 -4.74 10.41 21.33
N PHE A 318 -5.99 10.14 20.98
CA PHE A 318 -7.04 11.15 20.88
C PHE A 318 -7.43 11.76 22.24
N THR A 319 -7.46 10.95 23.30
CA THR A 319 -7.67 11.44 24.66
C THR A 319 -6.56 12.42 25.06
N ALA A 320 -5.29 12.04 24.89
CA ALA A 320 -4.16 12.93 25.16
C ALA A 320 -4.19 14.20 24.28
N SER A 321 -4.56 14.04 23.00
CA SER A 321 -4.68 15.15 22.05
C SER A 321 -5.73 16.17 22.47
N SER A 322 -6.84 15.73 23.08
CA SER A 322 -7.93 16.62 23.49
C SER A 322 -7.48 17.57 24.60
N VAL A 323 -6.73 17.05 25.57
CA VAL A 323 -6.11 17.83 26.65
C VAL A 323 -5.03 18.76 26.07
N ALA A 324 -4.13 18.21 25.26
CA ALA A 324 -3.06 18.98 24.63
C ALA A 324 -3.60 20.12 23.74
N ASN A 325 -4.73 19.92 23.06
CA ASN A 325 -5.35 20.92 22.22
C ASN A 325 -5.89 22.12 23.02
N LEU A 326 -6.39 21.90 24.25
CA LEU A 326 -6.80 23.00 25.13
C LEU A 326 -5.60 23.85 25.54
N LEU A 327 -4.52 23.22 25.98
CA LEU A 327 -3.29 23.91 26.35
C LEU A 327 -2.63 24.62 25.16
N LEU A 328 -2.70 24.01 23.98
CA LEU A 328 -2.20 24.59 22.73
C LEU A 328 -2.99 25.84 22.34
N CYS A 329 -4.32 25.85 22.49
CA CYS A 329 -5.16 27.02 22.23
C CYS A 329 -4.67 28.25 22.99
N ASP A 330 -4.42 28.11 24.30
CA ASP A 330 -4.00 29.21 25.16
C ASP A 330 -2.63 29.76 24.73
N LEU A 331 -1.68 28.86 24.41
CA LEU A 331 -0.35 29.25 23.93
C LEU A 331 -0.42 29.95 22.57
N VAL A 332 -1.17 29.38 21.62
CA VAL A 332 -1.34 29.94 20.27
C VAL A 332 -1.98 31.34 20.33
N GLN A 333 -2.96 31.54 21.20
CA GLN A 333 -3.55 32.86 21.44
C GLN A 333 -2.56 33.83 22.09
N SER A 334 -1.77 33.37 23.05
CA SER A 334 -0.72 34.18 23.69
C SER A 334 0.36 34.62 22.69
N TRP A 335 0.83 33.73 21.82
CA TRP A 335 1.79 34.06 20.76
C TRP A 335 1.19 35.01 19.74
N ALA A 336 -0.06 34.77 19.30
CA ALA A 336 -0.75 35.68 18.40
C ALA A 336 -0.95 37.08 19.02
N HIS A 337 -1.25 37.16 20.32
CA HIS A 337 -1.36 38.45 21.02
C HIS A 337 -0.04 39.21 21.00
N ARG A 338 1.06 38.54 21.34
CA ARG A 338 2.41 39.13 21.45
C ARG A 338 2.99 39.55 20.09
N CYS A 339 2.62 38.85 19.01
CA CYS A 339 3.24 39.02 17.70
C CYS A 339 2.28 39.57 16.64
N GLU A 340 1.17 40.18 17.06
CA GLU A 340 0.11 40.70 16.17
C GLU A 340 -0.44 39.64 15.19
N GLY A 341 -0.46 38.38 15.63
CA GLY A 341 -1.02 37.29 14.87
C GLY A 341 -2.51 37.43 14.67
N MET A 342 -2.98 36.95 13.53
CA MET A 342 -4.36 36.95 13.10
C MET A 342 -4.95 35.54 13.15
N PHE A 343 -6.26 35.50 13.35
CA PHE A 343 -7.06 34.30 13.19
C PHE A 343 -8.17 34.51 12.18
N MET A 344 -8.63 33.41 11.61
CA MET A 344 -9.81 33.40 10.76
C MET A 344 -11.06 33.54 11.63
N VAL A 345 -11.95 34.45 11.27
CA VAL A 345 -13.24 34.68 11.91
C VAL A 345 -14.32 34.16 10.98
N GLU A 346 -15.18 33.27 11.47
CA GLU A 346 -16.28 32.72 10.67
C GLU A 346 -17.38 33.79 10.54
N ASP A 347 -17.72 34.17 9.30
CA ASP A 347 -18.84 35.06 9.03
C ASP A 347 -20.18 34.35 9.28
N GLY A 348 -21.01 34.93 10.13
CA GLY A 348 -22.28 34.36 10.57
C GLY A 348 -23.33 34.48 9.47
N GLU A 349 -24.06 33.38 9.25
CA GLU A 349 -25.29 33.22 8.45
C GLU A 349 -25.25 33.54 6.95
N ASP A 350 -24.51 34.55 6.49
CA ASP A 350 -24.61 35.02 5.09
C ASP A 350 -23.94 34.09 4.08
N GLY A 351 -23.31 32.99 4.51
CA GLY A 351 -22.71 31.98 3.63
C GLY A 351 -21.60 32.53 2.71
N SER A 352 -21.23 33.81 2.85
CA SER A 352 -20.13 34.43 2.12
C SER A 352 -18.85 33.67 2.45
N SER A 353 -18.24 33.10 1.41
CA SER A 353 -17.07 32.24 1.52
C SER A 353 -15.77 32.99 1.81
N ASP A 354 -15.82 34.31 1.96
CA ASP A 354 -14.62 35.12 2.14
C ASP A 354 -14.09 34.98 3.55
N ALA A 355 -12.97 34.26 3.68
CA ALA A 355 -12.28 34.08 4.95
C ALA A 355 -11.78 35.43 5.48
N ARG A 356 -12.44 35.95 6.52
CA ARG A 356 -12.02 37.17 7.21
C ARG A 356 -10.92 36.85 8.21
N PHE A 357 -9.79 37.54 8.11
CA PHE A 357 -8.71 37.46 9.10
C PHE A 357 -8.69 38.73 9.94
N MET A 358 -8.59 38.58 11.25
CA MET A 358 -8.54 39.70 12.20
C MET A 358 -7.41 39.49 13.19
N LYS A 359 -6.67 40.56 13.53
CA LYS A 359 -5.62 40.52 14.54
C LYS A 359 -6.23 40.16 15.88
N TRP A 360 -5.59 39.25 16.62
CA TRP A 360 -6.10 38.79 17.89
C TRP A 360 -6.19 39.92 18.92
N VAL A 361 -5.23 40.87 18.89
CA VAL A 361 -5.25 42.06 19.75
C VAL A 361 -6.46 42.96 19.48
N ASP A 362 -6.88 43.10 18.23
CA ASP A 362 -8.03 43.94 17.84
C ASP A 362 -9.35 43.29 18.24
N ILE A 363 -9.45 41.96 18.12
CA ILE A 363 -10.61 41.20 18.61
C ILE A 363 -10.76 41.40 20.11
N LEU A 364 -9.68 41.25 20.88
CA LEU A 364 -9.73 41.41 22.33
C LEU A 364 -10.08 42.83 22.79
N ARG A 365 -9.57 43.86 22.10
CA ARG A 365 -9.73 45.26 22.51
C ARG A 365 -11.00 45.92 21.99
N HIS A 366 -11.36 45.63 20.75
CA HIS A 366 -12.36 46.40 20.02
C HIS A 366 -13.59 45.59 19.65
N ARG A 367 -13.48 44.26 19.56
CA ARG A 367 -14.55 43.39 19.05
C ARG A 367 -14.64 42.04 19.78
N PRO A 368 -14.83 42.02 21.12
CA PRO A 368 -14.88 40.77 21.89
C PRO A 368 -16.02 39.84 21.46
N GLU A 369 -17.07 40.36 20.81
CA GLU A 369 -18.16 39.59 20.23
C GLU A 369 -17.70 38.56 19.18
N TYR A 370 -16.54 38.75 18.55
CA TYR A 370 -15.99 37.77 17.60
C TYR A 370 -15.25 36.61 18.27
N ILE A 371 -14.91 36.68 19.57
CA ILE A 371 -14.13 35.63 20.27
C ILE A 371 -14.70 34.21 20.06
N PRO A 372 -16.02 33.96 20.14
CA PRO A 372 -16.60 32.63 19.90
C PRO A 372 -16.51 32.18 18.44
N ARG A 373 -16.38 33.10 17.49
CA ARG A 373 -16.34 32.87 16.04
C ARG A 373 -14.93 32.72 15.47
N VAL A 374 -13.92 32.94 16.31
CA VAL A 374 -12.52 32.74 15.94
C VAL A 374 -12.24 31.25 15.81
N ARG A 375 -11.75 30.84 14.64
CA ARG A 375 -11.23 29.50 14.43
C ARG A 375 -9.84 29.38 15.07
N ARG A 376 -9.79 28.76 16.25
CA ARG A 376 -8.57 28.54 17.05
C ARG A 376 -7.86 27.25 16.62
N CYS A 377 -7.35 26.48 17.58
CA CYS A 377 -6.84 25.15 17.32
C CYS A 377 -7.98 24.18 17.02
N THR A 378 -7.74 23.28 16.07
CA THR A 378 -8.71 22.27 15.67
C THR A 378 -8.09 20.91 15.82
N MET A 379 -8.83 19.98 16.40
CA MET A 379 -8.44 18.58 16.35
C MET A 379 -8.67 18.01 14.95
N LYS A 380 -7.75 17.17 14.50
CA LYS A 380 -7.98 16.36 13.29
C LYS A 380 -9.15 15.41 13.56
N ARG A 381 -10.09 15.33 12.62
CA ARG A 381 -11.22 14.38 12.68
C ARG A 381 -10.71 12.94 12.76
N HIS A 382 -11.36 12.11 13.60
CA HIS A 382 -11.02 10.69 13.79
C HIS A 382 -10.85 9.93 12.46
N SER A 383 -11.82 10.04 11.54
CA SER A 383 -11.78 9.36 10.24
C SER A 383 -10.55 9.75 9.41
N ARG A 384 -10.20 11.04 9.40
CA ARG A 384 -9.06 11.56 8.65
C ARG A 384 -7.72 11.18 9.29
N ALA A 385 -7.68 11.13 10.62
CA ALA A 385 -6.53 10.66 11.38
C ALA A 385 -6.26 9.17 11.11
N MET A 386 -7.31 8.34 11.13
CA MET A 386 -7.22 6.92 10.81
C MET A 386 -6.76 6.68 9.37
N GLU A 387 -7.32 7.42 8.40
CA GLU A 387 -6.88 7.32 7.01
C GLU A 387 -5.38 7.64 6.86
N LYS A 388 -4.90 8.71 7.51
CA LYS A 388 -3.48 9.09 7.49
C LYS A 388 -2.61 8.05 8.19
N LEU A 389 -3.08 7.51 9.31
CA LEU A 389 -2.40 6.47 10.09
C LEU A 389 -2.18 5.19 9.29
N LEU A 390 -3.23 4.69 8.63
CA LEU A 390 -3.14 3.50 7.79
C LEU A 390 -2.29 3.74 6.55
N ARG A 391 -2.43 4.91 5.92
CA ARG A 391 -1.73 5.22 4.66
C ARG A 391 -0.24 5.48 4.84
N SER A 392 0.15 6.23 5.88
CA SER A 392 1.50 6.80 5.98
C SER A 392 2.33 6.25 7.14
N TYR A 393 1.71 5.59 8.13
CA TYR A 393 2.37 5.23 9.39
C TYR A 393 2.24 3.76 9.77
N GLY A 394 1.79 2.89 8.85
CA GLY A 394 1.73 1.45 9.10
C GLY A 394 0.90 1.07 10.32
N ASN A 395 -0.18 1.81 10.59
CA ASN A 395 -1.04 1.63 11.77
C ASN A 395 -0.37 1.92 13.13
N ASN A 396 0.77 2.62 13.17
CA ASN A 396 1.39 3.06 14.43
C ASN A 396 0.94 4.48 14.84
N PRO A 397 0.05 4.63 15.86
CA PRO A 397 -0.52 5.93 16.23
C PRO A 397 0.52 6.91 16.78
N SER A 398 1.66 6.44 17.30
CA SER A 398 2.71 7.31 17.86
C SER A 398 3.36 8.24 16.83
N HIS A 399 3.22 7.94 15.52
CA HIS A 399 3.76 8.76 14.44
C HIS A 399 2.79 9.85 13.94
N LEU A 400 1.56 9.88 14.47
CA LEU A 400 0.56 10.86 14.08
C LEU A 400 0.68 12.13 14.94
N LEU A 401 1.57 13.04 14.51
CA LEU A 401 1.97 14.23 15.28
C LEU A 401 1.09 15.47 15.09
N ASP A 402 0.03 15.37 14.28
CA ASP A 402 -0.79 16.51 13.87
C ASP A 402 -2.27 16.32 14.24
N VAL A 403 -2.55 15.63 15.36
CA VAL A 403 -3.91 15.48 15.88
C VAL A 403 -4.39 16.78 16.52
N ALA A 404 -3.66 17.31 17.50
CA ALA A 404 -3.86 18.67 18.02
C ALA A 404 -3.06 19.66 17.16
N ARG A 405 -3.73 20.66 16.59
CA ARG A 405 -3.06 21.62 15.69
C ARG A 405 -3.63 23.03 15.74
N GLY A 406 -2.73 24.00 15.66
CA GLY A 406 -3.01 25.43 15.61
C GLY A 406 -2.49 26.07 14.33
N CYS A 407 -2.98 27.28 14.05
CA CYS A 407 -2.55 28.08 12.92
C CYS A 407 -2.53 29.56 13.33
N ILE A 408 -1.45 30.26 13.04
CA ILE A 408 -1.35 31.72 13.23
C ILE A 408 -1.00 32.34 11.87
N VAL A 409 -1.73 33.40 11.51
CA VAL A 409 -1.53 34.10 10.24
C VAL A 409 -0.94 35.48 10.52
N PHE A 410 0.04 35.92 9.73
CA PHE A 410 0.74 37.19 9.92
C PHE A 410 0.63 38.08 8.68
N GLU A 411 0.62 39.40 8.85
CA GLU A 411 0.59 40.32 7.71
C GLU A 411 1.94 40.32 6.98
N SER A 412 3.03 40.15 7.71
CA SER A 412 4.38 40.16 7.17
C SER A 412 5.23 38.96 7.62
N LEU A 413 6.27 38.65 6.83
CA LEU A 413 7.29 37.64 7.18
C LEU A 413 8.09 38.02 8.41
N ALA A 414 8.28 39.32 8.68
CA ALA A 414 8.96 39.81 9.87
C ALA A 414 8.19 39.44 11.15
N GLN A 415 6.87 39.66 11.17
CA GLN A 415 6.00 39.24 12.29
C GLN A 415 6.04 37.72 12.49
N LEU A 416 5.98 36.95 11.40
CA LEU A 416 6.08 35.49 11.44
C LEU A 416 7.41 35.03 12.06
N THR A 417 8.52 35.62 11.63
CA THR A 417 9.86 35.26 12.12
C THR A 417 10.05 35.66 13.58
N ASN A 418 9.53 36.82 13.98
CA ASN A 418 9.48 37.23 15.39
C ASN A 418 8.67 36.23 16.23
N CYS A 419 7.51 35.80 15.74
CA CYS A 419 6.69 34.80 16.45
C CYS A 419 7.43 33.46 16.62
N LEU A 420 8.15 33.00 15.59
CA LEU A 420 9.00 31.82 15.71
C LEU A 420 10.05 32.00 16.82
N GLY A 421 10.72 33.16 16.89
CA GLY A 421 11.67 33.48 17.96
C GLY A 421 11.03 33.44 19.36
N VAL A 422 9.82 33.99 19.50
CA VAL A 422 9.04 33.94 20.74
C VAL A 422 8.68 32.49 21.12
N MET A 423 8.28 31.65 20.16
CA MET A 423 7.93 30.25 20.42
C MET A 423 9.14 29.42 20.85
N ILE A 424 10.31 29.65 20.26
CA ILE A 424 11.56 28.92 20.61
C ILE A 424 12.03 29.28 22.02
N THR A 425 11.85 30.53 22.43
CA THR A 425 12.28 31.04 23.74
C THR A 425 11.22 30.84 24.84
N ASP A 426 10.04 30.35 24.51
CA ASP A 426 8.95 30.12 25.46
C ASP A 426 9.21 28.86 26.30
N SER A 427 9.48 29.06 27.59
CA SER A 427 9.80 27.99 28.54
C SER A 427 8.66 27.00 28.78
N ASN A 428 7.44 27.31 28.35
CA ASN A 428 6.29 26.41 28.46
C ASN A 428 6.22 25.37 27.36
N VAL A 429 7.07 25.47 26.33
CA VAL A 429 7.08 24.54 25.21
C VAL A 429 8.47 24.00 24.92
N ARG A 430 8.49 22.84 24.28
CA ARG A 430 9.69 22.28 23.68
C ARG A 430 9.43 22.05 22.20
N VAL A 431 10.21 22.72 21.36
CA VAL A 431 10.16 22.50 19.91
C VAL A 431 10.85 21.19 19.59
N GLU A 432 10.15 20.32 18.88
CA GLU A 432 10.64 19.00 18.46
C GLU A 432 11.12 19.01 17.01
N ARG A 433 10.45 19.75 16.13
CA ARG A 433 10.81 19.83 14.72
C ARG A 433 10.27 21.10 14.10
N ILE A 434 11.03 21.68 13.16
CA ILE A 434 10.56 22.76 12.29
C ILE A 434 10.65 22.29 10.84
N LYS A 435 9.58 22.49 10.07
CA LYS A 435 9.55 22.33 8.62
C LYS A 435 9.36 23.71 7.99
N ASN A 436 10.46 24.30 7.52
CA ASN A 436 10.45 25.56 6.81
C ASN A 436 10.17 25.33 5.32
N ARG A 437 8.95 25.59 4.85
CA ARG A 437 8.60 25.56 3.41
C ARG A 437 8.76 26.93 2.74
N LEU A 438 9.14 27.95 3.51
CA LEU A 438 9.56 29.26 3.02
C LEU A 438 11.07 29.30 2.79
N ASP A 439 11.76 28.16 2.76
CA ASP A 439 13.15 28.12 2.32
C ASP A 439 13.21 28.25 0.78
N ILE A 440 14.24 28.94 0.29
CA ILE A 440 14.53 29.07 -1.15
C ILE A 440 14.83 27.69 -1.76
N GLU A 441 15.45 26.80 -0.98
CA GLU A 441 15.80 25.45 -1.42
C GLU A 441 14.63 24.45 -1.28
N TYR A 442 13.47 24.88 -0.76
CA TYR A 442 12.32 24.00 -0.63
C TYR A 442 11.65 23.72 -1.99
N ASP A 443 11.54 22.44 -2.35
CA ASP A 443 10.81 21.97 -3.51
C ASP A 443 9.28 22.15 -3.32
N SER A 444 8.71 23.13 -4.04
CA SER A 444 7.28 23.45 -3.96
C SER A 444 6.39 22.44 -4.68
N ASP A 445 6.92 21.56 -5.55
CA ASP A 445 6.12 20.55 -6.24
C ASP A 445 5.55 19.49 -5.27
N GLU A 446 6.22 19.28 -4.13
CA GLU A 446 5.72 18.41 -3.05
C GLU A 446 4.42 18.92 -2.42
N SER A 447 4.25 20.24 -2.37
CA SER A 447 3.10 20.92 -1.75
C SER A 447 2.22 21.67 -2.74
N ALA A 448 2.45 21.51 -4.05
CA ALA A 448 1.73 22.21 -5.10
C ALA A 448 1.78 23.74 -4.94
N GLY A 449 2.97 24.27 -4.66
CA GLY A 449 3.18 25.69 -4.43
C GLY A 449 2.95 26.15 -2.98
N TYR A 450 2.18 25.41 -2.17
CA TYR A 450 1.86 25.85 -0.81
C TYR A 450 3.10 25.96 0.09
N ARG A 451 3.23 27.09 0.80
CA ARG A 451 4.35 27.40 1.71
C ARG A 451 3.87 27.90 3.07
N ASP A 452 4.53 27.46 4.12
CA ASP A 452 4.32 27.82 5.53
C ASP A 452 5.57 27.46 6.36
N VAL A 453 5.59 27.87 7.63
CA VAL A 453 6.50 27.30 8.64
C VAL A 453 5.68 26.42 9.56
N CYS A 454 5.94 25.11 9.54
CA CYS A 454 5.23 24.16 10.37
C CYS A 454 6.12 23.70 11.53
N ILE A 455 5.61 23.80 12.75
CA ILE A 455 6.36 23.55 13.99
C ILE A 455 5.66 22.41 14.74
N ASN A 456 6.41 21.35 15.03
CA ASN A 456 5.98 20.33 15.97
C ASN A 456 6.58 20.64 17.33
N LEU A 457 5.75 20.71 18.37
CA LEU A 457 6.17 21.05 19.72
C LEU A 457 5.40 20.26 20.77
N ARG A 458 5.92 20.22 21.99
CA ARG A 458 5.22 19.70 23.18
C ARG A 458 5.01 20.82 24.18
N VAL A 459 3.89 20.77 24.91
CA VAL A 459 3.66 21.67 26.04
C VAL A 459 4.26 21.04 27.29
N ILE A 460 5.23 21.70 27.93
CA ILE A 460 6.02 21.11 29.02
C ILE A 460 5.82 21.83 30.37
N ASN A 461 4.75 22.61 30.51
CA ASN A 461 4.43 23.27 31.77
C ASN A 461 3.84 22.29 32.82
N LYS A 462 3.77 22.73 34.08
CA LYS A 462 3.25 21.93 35.20
C LYS A 462 1.83 21.41 34.96
N THR A 463 0.99 22.20 34.29
CA THR A 463 -0.39 21.82 33.96
C THR A 463 -0.42 20.67 32.95
N ALA A 464 0.40 20.71 31.90
CA ALA A 464 0.51 19.64 30.93
C ALA A 464 0.96 18.34 31.60
N GLN A 465 1.95 18.42 32.50
CA GLN A 465 2.43 17.29 33.28
C GLN A 465 1.35 16.70 34.20
N ALA A 466 0.63 17.56 34.92
CA ALA A 466 -0.45 17.13 35.81
C ALA A 466 -1.60 16.44 35.06
N LEU A 467 -1.83 16.81 33.80
CA LEU A 467 -2.85 16.23 32.93
C LEU A 467 -2.33 15.10 32.03
N GLY A 468 -1.06 14.71 32.15
CA GLY A 468 -0.44 13.64 31.35
C GLY A 468 -0.36 13.94 29.84
N ALA A 469 -0.32 15.21 29.47
CA ALA A 469 -0.29 15.68 28.08
C ALA A 469 1.09 16.20 27.65
N GLU A 470 2.08 16.21 28.54
CA GLU A 470 3.41 16.80 28.32
C GLU A 470 4.25 16.07 27.26
N LEU A 471 3.89 14.82 26.96
CA LEU A 471 4.53 14.02 25.91
C LEU A 471 3.82 14.14 24.56
N HIS A 472 2.64 14.76 24.51
CA HIS A 472 1.87 14.87 23.27
C HIS A 472 2.45 15.95 22.36
N VAL A 473 2.68 15.59 21.09
CA VAL A 473 3.18 16.52 20.08
C VAL A 473 2.00 17.22 19.40
N CYS A 474 2.05 18.54 19.38
CA CYS A 474 1.13 19.43 18.69
C CYS A 474 1.79 19.99 17.43
N GLU A 475 0.98 20.29 16.40
CA GLU A 475 1.43 20.98 15.18
C GLU A 475 0.96 22.45 15.19
N VAL A 476 1.86 23.40 14.94
CA VAL A 476 1.51 24.82 14.76
C VAL A 476 1.99 25.28 13.39
N GLN A 477 1.09 25.80 12.58
CA GLN A 477 1.40 26.35 11.27
C GLN A 477 1.46 27.88 11.36
N LEU A 478 2.55 28.47 10.87
CA LEU A 478 2.71 29.91 10.71
C LEU A 478 2.63 30.24 9.21
N LEU A 479 1.70 31.13 8.83
CA LEU A 479 1.48 31.54 7.45
C LEU A 479 1.53 33.06 7.32
N THR A 480 1.88 33.58 6.14
CA THR A 480 1.54 34.96 5.80
C THR A 480 0.08 35.05 5.36
N LEU A 481 -0.51 36.24 5.47
CA LEU A 481 -1.90 36.52 5.12
C LEU A 481 -2.20 36.18 3.66
N GLU A 482 -1.28 36.49 2.77
CA GLU A 482 -1.43 36.23 1.34
C GLU A 482 -1.48 34.72 1.05
N PHE A 483 -0.59 33.92 1.66
CA PHE A 483 -0.64 32.46 1.56
C PHE A 483 -1.92 31.87 2.19
N ALA A 484 -2.37 32.44 3.31
CA ALA A 484 -3.59 32.01 3.98
C ALA A 484 -4.85 32.30 3.16
N LYS A 485 -4.93 33.43 2.45
CA LYS A 485 -6.04 33.79 1.56
C LYS A 485 -6.16 32.85 0.36
N LEU A 486 -5.05 32.37 -0.19
CA LEU A 486 -5.05 31.38 -1.28
C LEU A 486 -5.54 29.99 -0.82
N LYS A 487 -5.54 29.71 0.48
CA LYS A 487 -5.95 28.42 1.06
C LYS A 487 -7.47 28.28 1.07
N THR A 488 -8.05 28.06 -0.10
CA THR A 488 -9.50 27.83 -0.25
C THR A 488 -9.88 26.39 0.12
N ALA A 489 -11.15 26.19 0.51
CA ALA A 489 -11.66 24.86 0.79
C ALA A 489 -11.58 23.93 -0.44
N ASP A 490 -11.82 24.47 -1.63
CA ASP A 490 -11.77 23.69 -2.87
C ASP A 490 -10.34 23.42 -3.34
N GLY A 491 -9.42 24.37 -3.20
CA GLY A 491 -7.98 24.12 -3.40
C GLY A 491 -7.47 23.02 -2.48
N HIS A 492 -7.91 23.01 -1.21
CA HIS A 492 -7.58 21.91 -0.29
C HIS A 492 -8.16 20.56 -0.75
N LYS A 493 -9.40 20.52 -1.26
CA LYS A 493 -9.99 19.27 -1.80
C LYS A 493 -9.18 18.77 -3.00
N ARG A 494 -8.83 19.64 -3.96
CA ARG A 494 -8.00 19.29 -5.12
C ARG A 494 -6.64 18.76 -4.70
N TYR A 495 -6.00 19.41 -3.74
CA TYR A 495 -4.72 18.95 -3.18
C TYR A 495 -4.84 17.56 -2.54
N VAL A 496 -5.88 17.33 -1.74
CA VAL A 496 -6.12 16.03 -1.10
C VAL A 496 -6.36 14.94 -2.15
N GLN A 497 -7.15 15.23 -3.18
CA GLN A 497 -7.41 14.30 -4.28
C GLN A 497 -6.12 13.95 -5.02
N SER A 498 -5.38 14.96 -5.48
CA SER A 498 -4.11 14.76 -6.20
C SER A 498 -3.08 14.01 -5.36
N ARG A 499 -3.02 14.26 -4.05
CA ARG A 499 -2.15 13.50 -3.16
C ARG A 499 -2.58 12.04 -3.04
N ASN A 500 -3.87 11.78 -2.91
CA ASN A 500 -4.40 10.42 -2.84
C ASN A 500 -4.15 9.65 -4.16
N ASP A 501 -4.26 10.32 -5.31
CA ASP A 501 -3.99 9.71 -6.62
C ASP A 501 -2.52 9.29 -6.81
N ARG A 502 -1.59 9.94 -6.11
CA ARG A 502 -0.16 9.57 -6.11
C ARG A 502 0.10 8.23 -5.40
N GLY A 503 -0.83 7.76 -4.55
CA GLY A 503 -0.69 6.51 -3.81
C GLY A 503 0.42 6.53 -2.75
N THR A 504 0.67 7.71 -2.14
CA THR A 504 1.61 7.91 -1.03
C THR A 504 0.95 7.95 0.33
#